data_AF-A0A1Y4FND8-F1
#
_entry.id   AF-A0A1Y4FND8-F1
#
_cell.length_a   1.000
_cell.length_b   1.000
_cell.length_c   1.000
_cell.angle_alpha   90.00
_cell.angle_beta   90.00
_cell.angle_gamma   90.00
#
_symmetry.space_group_name_H-M   'P 1'
#
loop_
_entity.id
_entity.type
_entity.pdbx_description
1 polymer ?
#
loop_
_entity_poly.entity_id
_entity_poly.type
_entity_poly.pdbx_seq_one_letter_code
_entity_poly.pdbx_strand_id
1 'polypeptide(L)'
;MPFKLDVRVRPIAPMGNLLAYANVTIGGCFKIDGFRICSGEKGLYVNMPSTQDNKGNWRDVCWPVTADFRRQLNEALIEGYGAAIENLQATLEATKGAAEKPSLTGALKENAGKVKSQPVKAAAAKDGPSR
;
A
#
# COMPACT_ATOMS: atom_id res chain seq x y z
N MET A 1 20.34 -23.78 -9.27
CA MET A 1 19.11 -23.05 -9.62
C MET A 1 18.78 -22.15 -8.44
N PRO A 2 18.56 -20.84 -8.65
CA PRO A 2 18.18 -19.94 -7.55
C PRO A 2 16.85 -20.38 -6.94
N PHE A 3 16.70 -20.22 -5.62
CA PHE A 3 15.44 -20.53 -4.95
C PHE A 3 14.35 -19.56 -5.44
N LYS A 4 13.15 -20.07 -5.72
CA LYS A 4 12.02 -19.21 -6.07
C LYS A 4 11.55 -18.46 -4.82
N LEU A 5 11.84 -17.16 -4.77
CA LEU A 5 11.43 -16.24 -3.70
C LEU A 5 10.48 -15.19 -4.27
N ASP A 6 9.27 -15.12 -3.74
CA ASP A 6 8.36 -14.00 -3.97
C ASP A 6 8.43 -13.06 -2.77
N VAL A 7 8.83 -11.82 -3.01
CA VAL A 7 9.07 -10.81 -1.98
C VAL A 7 8.03 -9.71 -2.09
N ARG A 8 7.37 -9.42 -0.97
CA ARG A 8 6.48 -8.26 -0.83
C ARG A 8 7.04 -7.33 0.23
N VAL A 9 7.36 -6.11 -0.19
CA VAL A 9 7.89 -5.07 0.71
C VAL A 9 6.85 -3.97 0.90
N ARG A 10 6.72 -3.54 2.14
CA ARG A 10 5.87 -2.41 2.55
C ARG A 10 6.75 -1.35 3.21
N PRO A 11 7.15 -0.31 2.46
CA PRO A 11 7.85 0.85 3.01
C PRO A 11 7.02 1.52 4.10
N ILE A 12 7.71 2.12 5.07
CA ILE A 12 7.11 2.93 6.13
C ILE A 12 7.78 4.30 6.19
N ALA A 13 7.15 5.24 6.88
CA ALA A 13 7.87 6.40 7.38
C ALA A 13 9.02 5.89 8.27
N PRO A 14 10.28 6.33 8.04
CA PRO A 14 11.41 5.85 8.81
C PRO A 14 11.19 5.95 10.31
N MET A 15 11.37 4.84 11.02
CA MET A 15 11.27 4.76 12.48
C MET A 15 12.63 4.32 13.04
N GLY A 16 13.45 5.30 13.41
CA GLY A 16 14.86 5.04 13.72
C GLY A 16 15.58 4.48 12.49
N ASN A 17 16.16 3.30 12.63
CA ASN A 17 16.82 2.58 11.54
C ASN A 17 15.85 1.73 10.70
N LEU A 18 14.58 1.57 11.07
CA LEU A 18 13.63 0.74 10.33
C LEU A 18 12.99 1.52 9.17
N LEU A 19 13.06 0.95 7.96
CA LEU A 19 12.57 1.58 6.73
C LEU A 19 11.39 0.85 6.10
N ALA A 20 11.33 -0.47 6.22
CA ALA A 20 10.24 -1.27 5.67
C ALA A 20 10.05 -2.58 6.41
N TYR A 21 8.83 -3.11 6.29
CA TYR A 21 8.55 -4.51 6.60
C TYR A 21 8.48 -5.29 5.29
N ALA A 22 8.92 -6.54 5.33
CA ALA A 22 8.89 -7.41 4.17
C ALA A 22 8.46 -8.83 4.54
N ASN A 23 7.88 -9.49 3.54
CA ASN A 23 7.38 -10.85 3.63
C ASN A 23 7.95 -11.64 2.45
N VAL A 24 8.34 -12.88 2.68
CA VAL A 24 8.94 -13.74 1.65
C VAL A 24 8.16 -15.03 1.54
N THR A 25 7.78 -15.40 0.33
CA THR A 25 7.18 -16.70 0.02
C THR A 25 8.18 -17.56 -0.74
N ILE A 26 8.61 -18.66 -0.11
CA ILE A 26 9.56 -19.62 -0.66
C ILE A 26 8.78 -20.68 -1.43
N GLY A 27 9.15 -20.91 -2.69
CA GLY A 27 8.58 -21.95 -3.54
C GLY A 27 7.08 -21.80 -3.83
N GLY A 28 6.47 -20.67 -3.47
CA GLY A 28 5.01 -20.47 -3.57
C GLY A 28 4.19 -21.30 -2.56
N CYS A 29 4.83 -21.98 -1.61
CA CYS A 29 4.16 -22.88 -0.68
C CYS A 29 4.43 -22.57 0.80
N PHE A 30 5.46 -21.78 1.11
CA PHE A 30 5.82 -21.43 2.48
C PHE A 30 6.07 -19.94 2.61
N LYS A 31 5.30 -19.25 3.47
CA LYS A 31 5.40 -17.80 3.67
C LYS A 31 5.99 -17.48 5.04
N ILE A 32 6.92 -16.53 5.04
CA ILE A 32 7.55 -16.00 6.24
C ILE A 32 7.29 -14.50 6.28
N ASP A 33 6.63 -14.08 7.36
CA ASP A 33 6.34 -12.67 7.64
C ASP A 33 7.35 -12.11 8.66
N GLY A 34 7.51 -10.78 8.65
CA GLY A 34 8.23 -10.07 9.70
C GLY A 34 9.71 -9.81 9.43
N PHE A 35 10.16 -9.88 8.17
CA PHE A 35 11.45 -9.31 7.82
C PHE A 35 11.40 -7.80 7.98
N ARG A 36 12.52 -7.23 8.41
CA ARG A 36 12.67 -5.79 8.64
C ARG A 36 13.85 -5.31 7.82
N ILE A 37 13.62 -4.31 6.97
CA ILE A 37 14.67 -3.68 6.18
C ILE A 37 15.07 -2.41 6.89
N CYS A 38 16.35 -2.32 7.21
CA CYS A 38 16.91 -1.28 8.06
C CYS A 38 18.06 -0.55 7.35
N SER A 39 18.30 0.70 7.74
CA SER A 39 19.51 1.45 7.38
C SER A 39 20.57 1.33 8.46
N GLY A 40 21.83 1.26 8.05
CA GLY A 40 23.01 1.38 8.90
C GLY A 40 24.13 2.13 8.20
N GLU A 41 25.26 2.29 8.89
CA GLU A 41 26.42 3.03 8.37
C GLU A 41 26.97 2.48 7.04
N LYS A 42 26.86 1.16 6.84
CA LYS A 42 27.33 0.45 5.64
C LYS A 42 26.24 0.28 4.57
N GLY A 43 25.10 0.95 4.72
CA GLY A 43 23.95 0.84 3.82
C GLY A 43 22.81 0.01 4.39
N LEU A 44 21.96 -0.51 3.50
CA LEU A 44 20.78 -1.28 3.86
C LEU A 44 21.14 -2.68 4.36
N TYR A 45 20.42 -3.16 5.36
CA TYR A 45 20.51 -4.53 5.85
C TYR A 45 19.15 -5.08 6.25
N VAL A 46 19.08 -6.40 6.38
CA VAL A 46 17.86 -7.13 6.73
C VAL A 46 17.99 -7.72 8.13
N ASN A 47 17.04 -7.39 8.99
CA ASN A 47 16.80 -8.09 10.24
C ASN A 47 15.78 -9.21 10.01
N MET A 48 16.12 -10.39 10.51
CA MET A 48 15.26 -11.57 10.42
C MET A 48 13.98 -11.38 11.26
N PRO A 49 12.92 -12.18 10.97
CA PRO A 49 11.76 -12.25 11.85
C PRO A 49 12.17 -12.72 13.24
N SER A 50 11.81 -11.97 14.26
CA SER A 50 12.17 -12.25 15.65
C SER A 50 10.98 -12.17 16.57
N THR A 51 10.97 -12.98 17.62
CA THR A 51 9.99 -12.92 18.71
C THR A 51 10.68 -12.61 20.04
N GLN A 52 9.96 -12.04 20.97
CA GLN A 52 10.45 -11.76 22.31
C GLN A 52 10.05 -12.90 23.25
N ASP A 53 11.00 -13.39 24.04
CA ASP A 53 10.72 -14.39 25.08
C ASP A 53 10.09 -13.75 26.33
N ASN A 54 9.60 -14.59 27.25
CA ASN A 54 8.97 -14.14 28.51
C ASN A 54 9.91 -13.33 29.42
N LYS A 55 11.22 -13.32 29.15
CA LYS A 55 12.23 -12.56 29.88
C LYS A 55 12.62 -11.27 29.16
N GLY A 56 11.99 -10.98 28.03
CA GLY A 56 12.24 -9.79 27.24
C GLY A 56 13.38 -9.92 26.21
N ASN A 57 13.99 -11.10 26.03
CA ASN A 57 15.06 -11.28 25.05
C ASN A 57 14.49 -11.55 23.67
N TRP A 58 15.07 -10.91 22.66
CA TRP A 58 14.71 -11.14 21.27
C TRP A 58 15.47 -12.32 20.68
N ARG A 59 14.76 -13.17 19.95
CA ARG A 59 15.35 -14.30 19.22
C ARG A 59 14.79 -14.36 17.81
N ASP A 60 15.67 -14.60 16.87
CA ASP A 60 15.26 -14.87 15.50
C ASP A 60 14.46 -16.18 15.46
N VAL A 61 13.34 -16.15 14.74
CA VAL A 61 12.45 -17.28 14.55
C VAL A 61 12.81 -18.04 13.27
N CYS A 62 13.34 -17.33 12.27
CA CYS A 62 13.77 -17.89 11.01
C CYS A 62 15.13 -17.32 10.62
N TRP A 63 16.07 -18.16 10.20
CA TRP A 63 17.37 -17.74 9.72
C TRP A 63 17.86 -18.62 8.57
N PRO A 64 18.53 -18.05 7.56
CA PRO A 64 19.18 -18.82 6.52
C PRO A 64 20.39 -19.56 7.09
N VAL A 65 20.44 -20.88 6.86
CA VAL A 65 21.52 -21.75 7.36
C VAL A 65 22.76 -21.68 6.48
N THR A 66 22.59 -21.59 5.16
CA THR A 66 23.69 -21.55 4.20
C THR A 66 24.03 -20.12 3.78
N ALA A 67 25.31 -19.86 3.49
CA ALA A 67 25.77 -18.55 3.01
C ALA A 67 25.15 -18.18 1.66
N ASP A 68 24.98 -19.15 0.76
CA ASP A 68 24.38 -18.92 -0.55
C ASP A 68 22.91 -18.50 -0.46
N PHE A 69 22.11 -19.18 0.37
CA PHE A 69 20.71 -18.79 0.56
C PHE A 69 20.58 -17.46 1.30
N ARG A 70 21.47 -17.19 2.26
CA ARG A 70 21.53 -15.89 2.95
C ARG A 70 21.75 -14.75 1.96
N ARG A 71 22.68 -14.92 1.01
CA ARG A 71 22.93 -13.94 -0.04
C ARG A 71 21.68 -13.73 -0.90
N GLN A 72 21.12 -14.80 -1.47
CA GLN A 72 19.92 -14.73 -2.32
C GLN A 72 18.72 -14.07 -1.61
N LEU A 73 18.51 -14.41 -0.33
CA LEU A 73 17.43 -13.84 0.48
C LEU A 73 17.62 -12.33 0.72
N ASN A 74 18.84 -11.92 1.09
CA ASN A 74 19.15 -10.52 1.34
C ASN A 74 19.04 -9.68 0.06
N GLU A 75 19.57 -10.18 -1.06
CA GLU A 75 19.48 -9.52 -2.37
C GLU A 75 18.01 -9.32 -2.76
N ALA A 76 17.20 -10.38 -2.74
CA ALA A 76 15.78 -10.30 -3.09
C ALA A 76 14.98 -9.33 -2.21
N LEU A 77 15.30 -9.24 -0.91
CA LEU A 77 14.67 -8.31 0.02
C LEU A 77 15.05 -6.86 -0.25
N ILE A 78 16.33 -6.59 -0.51
CA ILE A 78 16.82 -5.23 -0.80
C ILE A 78 16.32 -4.76 -2.17
N GLU A 79 16.34 -5.62 -3.19
CA GLU A 79 15.77 -5.33 -4.50
C GLU A 79 14.28 -5.03 -4.41
N GLY A 80 13.53 -5.86 -3.67
CA GLY A 80 12.11 -5.63 -3.42
C GLY A 80 11.82 -4.30 -2.74
N TYR A 81 12.72 -3.82 -1.87
CA TYR A 81 12.61 -2.50 -1.27
C TYR A 81 12.86 -1.37 -2.28
N GLY A 82 13.89 -1.49 -3.12
CA GLY A 82 14.16 -0.53 -4.19
C GLY A 82 12.94 -0.34 -5.09
N ALA A 83 12.37 -1.44 -5.59
CA ALA A 83 11.16 -1.42 -6.41
C ALA A 83 9.96 -0.83 -5.67
N ALA A 84 9.80 -1.12 -4.37
CA ALA A 84 8.70 -0.56 -3.58
C ALA A 84 8.83 0.97 -3.39
N ILE A 85 10.04 1.49 -3.24
CA ILE A 85 10.31 2.93 -3.14
C ILE A 85 10.06 3.63 -4.47
N GLU A 86 10.51 3.07 -5.59
CA GLU A 86 10.24 3.62 -6.93
C GLU A 86 8.72 3.73 -7.19
N ASN A 87 7.98 2.66 -6.90
CA ASN A 87 6.52 2.66 -7.03
C ASN A 87 5.84 3.70 -6.14
N LEU A 88 6.33 3.87 -4.90
CA LEU A 88 5.81 4.89 -3.99
C LEU A 88 6.06 6.30 -4.55
N GLN A 89 7.27 6.57 -5.05
CA GLN A 89 7.62 7.87 -5.64
C GLN A 89 6.75 8.17 -6.87
N ALA A 90 6.59 7.21 -7.80
CA ALA A 90 5.74 7.37 -8.98
C ALA A 90 4.28 7.69 -8.61
N THR A 91 3.76 7.05 -7.56
CA THR A 91 2.39 7.30 -7.07
C THR A 91 2.25 8.71 -6.48
N LEU A 92 3.27 9.17 -5.73
CA LEU A 92 3.33 10.53 -5.17
C LEU A 92 3.44 11.60 -6.25
N GLU A 93 4.20 11.34 -7.32
CA GLU A 93 4.31 12.26 -8.46
C GLU A 93 3.00 12.35 -9.25
N ALA A 94 2.35 11.21 -9.52
CA ALA A 94 1.06 11.17 -10.21
C ALA A 94 -0.05 11.92 -9.45
N THR A 95 -0.05 11.84 -8.11
CA THR A 95 -1.01 12.56 -7.27
C THR A 95 -0.72 14.06 -7.19
N LYS A 96 0.55 14.48 -7.24
CA LYS A 96 0.92 15.90 -7.36
C LYS A 96 0.46 16.49 -8.71
N GLY A 97 0.66 15.78 -9.82
CA GLY A 97 0.21 16.22 -11.15
C GLY A 97 -1.32 16.25 -11.32
N ALA A 98 -2.07 15.48 -10.53
CA ALA A 98 -3.53 15.53 -10.50
C ALA A 98 -4.09 16.73 -9.71
N ALA A 99 -3.36 17.22 -8.71
CA ALA A 99 -3.75 18.39 -7.92
C ALA A 99 -3.56 19.74 -8.66
N GLU A 100 -2.77 19.76 -9.74
CA GLU A 100 -2.53 20.97 -10.56
C GLU A 100 -3.54 21.17 -11.70
N LYS A 101 -4.49 20.25 -11.92
CA LYS A 101 -5.62 20.49 -12.84
C LYS A 101 -6.70 21.29 -12.12
N PRO A 102 -7.02 22.54 -12.52
CA PRO A 102 -8.05 23.33 -11.87
C PRO A 102 -9.39 22.59 -11.97
N SER A 103 -9.94 22.27 -10.80
CA SER A 103 -11.24 21.66 -10.63
C SER A 103 -12.28 22.41 -11.46
N LEU A 104 -13.07 21.67 -12.24
CA LEU A 104 -14.20 22.16 -13.06
C LEU A 104 -15.38 22.66 -12.19
N THR A 105 -15.12 23.54 -11.22
CA THR A 105 -16.16 24.22 -10.44
C THR A 105 -16.95 25.24 -11.27
N GLY A 106 -16.48 25.60 -12.46
CA GLY A 106 -17.19 26.45 -13.41
C GLY A 106 -18.32 25.76 -14.20
N ALA A 107 -18.20 24.47 -14.51
CA ALA A 107 -19.11 23.79 -15.44
C ALA A 107 -20.44 23.31 -14.80
N LEU A 108 -20.54 23.32 -13.47
CA LEU A 108 -21.76 22.92 -12.75
C LEU A 108 -22.76 24.07 -12.54
N LYS A 109 -22.37 25.34 -12.75
CA LYS A 109 -23.28 26.49 -12.59
C LYS A 109 -24.15 26.78 -13.81
N GLU A 110 -23.82 26.27 -15.00
CA GLU A 110 -24.53 26.64 -16.24
C GLU A 110 -25.80 25.82 -16.49
N ASN A 111 -25.95 24.63 -15.89
CA ASN A 111 -27.13 23.78 -16.09
C ASN A 111 -28.27 23.99 -15.07
N ALA A 112 -28.09 24.83 -14.04
CA ALA A 112 -29.15 25.14 -13.07
C ALA A 112 -30.23 26.09 -13.63
N GLY A 113 -29.99 26.74 -14.78
CA GLY A 113 -30.88 27.75 -15.36
C GLY A 113 -32.03 27.22 -16.22
N LYS A 114 -32.00 25.96 -16.70
CA LYS A 114 -32.97 25.47 -17.70
C LYS A 114 -34.16 24.66 -17.16
N VAL A 115 -34.28 24.44 -15.85
CA VAL A 115 -35.38 23.62 -15.28
C VAL A 115 -36.61 24.44 -14.83
N LYS A 116 -36.57 25.78 -14.89
CA LYS A 116 -37.67 26.64 -14.38
C LYS A 116 -38.80 26.98 -15.37
N SER A 117 -38.83 26.41 -16.58
CA SER A 117 -39.90 26.68 -17.55
C SER A 117 -40.62 25.41 -17.99
N GLN A 118 -41.34 24.75 -17.08
CA GLN A 118 -42.49 23.94 -17.45
C GLN A 118 -43.70 24.34 -16.59
N PRO A 119 -44.86 24.64 -17.18
CA PRO A 119 -46.04 25.07 -16.44
C PRO A 119 -46.70 23.88 -15.74
N VAL A 120 -46.95 23.99 -14.44
CA VAL A 120 -47.79 23.07 -13.68
C VAL A 120 -49.26 23.39 -14.00
N LYS A 121 -49.92 22.50 -14.74
CA LYS A 121 -51.38 22.61 -15.02
C LYS A 121 -52.17 22.24 -13.75
N ALA A 122 -53.16 23.06 -13.45
CA ALA A 122 -53.94 23.13 -12.23
C ALA A 122 -54.86 21.92 -11.95
N ALA A 123 -55.24 21.83 -10.67
CA ALA A 123 -56.08 20.84 -10.01
C ALA A 123 -57.54 20.74 -10.52
N ALA A 124 -58.16 19.58 -10.27
CA ALA A 124 -59.60 19.46 -10.06
C ALA A 124 -59.90 18.35 -9.03
N ALA A 125 -60.83 18.63 -8.13
CA ALA A 125 -61.10 17.93 -6.87
C ALA A 125 -62.43 17.15 -6.90
N LYS A 126 -62.60 16.30 -5.87
CA LYS A 126 -63.86 15.68 -5.35
C LYS A 126 -64.45 14.57 -6.22
N ASP A 127 -65.08 13.51 -5.73
CA ASP A 127 -65.76 13.23 -4.45
C ASP A 127 -65.84 11.68 -4.28
N GLY A 128 -66.15 11.17 -3.08
CA GLY A 128 -66.47 9.73 -2.88
C GLY A 128 -67.85 9.35 -3.44
N PRO A 129 -68.48 8.20 -3.08
CA PRO A 129 -68.09 7.21 -2.07
C PRO A 129 -68.33 5.71 -2.44
N SER A 130 -67.89 4.84 -1.52
CA SER A 130 -68.47 3.54 -1.10
C SER A 130 -68.74 2.40 -2.11
N ARG A 131 -67.99 1.30 -1.95
CA ARG A 131 -68.50 0.05 -1.33
C ARG A 131 -67.35 -0.83 -0.87
#